data_AF-A0A0A8EZ59-F1
#
_entry.id   AF-A0A0A8EZ59-F1
#
_cell.length_a   1.000
_cell.length_b   1.000
_cell.length_c   1.000
_cell.angle_alpha   90.00
_cell.angle_beta   90.00
_cell.angle_gamma   90.00
#
_symmetry.space_group_name_H-M   'P 1'
#
loop_
_entity.id
_entity.type
_entity.pdbx_description
1 polymer ?
#
loop_
_entity_poly.entity_id
_entity_poly.type
_entity_poly.pdbx_seq_one_letter_code
_entity_poly.pdbx_strand_id
1 'polypeptide(L)' 'MGGELTAKARQRREAVRPKAAALFDEGIKPPEVARQLRVSRKSVLAQRLWSRHCPS' A
#
# COMPACT_ATOMS: atom_id res chain seq x y z
N MET A 1 6.53 20.46 19.87
CA MET A 1 7.15 19.11 19.77
C MET A 1 6.40 18.32 18.72
N GLY A 2 7.03 17.96 17.59
CA GLY A 2 6.33 17.40 16.43
C GLY A 2 7.23 16.54 15.55
N GLY A 3 7.95 15.59 16.15
CA GLY A 3 8.99 14.81 15.46
C GLY A 3 8.66 13.33 15.20
N GLU A 4 7.72 12.73 15.95
CA GLU A 4 7.69 11.25 16.05
C GLU A 4 6.57 10.58 15.24
N LEU A 5 5.55 11.35 14.83
CA LEU A 5 4.46 10.85 13.98
C LEU A 5 4.91 10.61 12.52
N THR A 6 6.01 11.24 12.10
CA THR A 6 6.45 11.22 10.70
C THR A 6 7.30 9.99 10.37
N ALA A 7 8.18 9.52 11.26
CA ALA A 7 9.05 8.38 10.97
C ALA A 7 8.27 7.06 10.85
N LYS A 8 7.35 6.79 11.79
CA LYS A 8 6.48 5.60 11.76
C LYS A 8 5.46 5.65 10.62
N ALA A 9 4.94 6.84 10.29
CA ALA A 9 4.07 7.01 9.12
C ALA A 9 4.83 6.87 7.80
N ARG A 10 6.09 7.31 7.73
CA ARG A 10 6.97 7.15 6.55
C ARG A 10 7.39 5.68 6.37
N GLN A 11 7.82 5.01 7.43
CA GLN A 11 8.12 3.57 7.40
C GLN A 11 6.90 2.73 7.03
N ARG A 12 5.71 3.08 7.53
CA ARG A 12 4.47 2.43 7.08
C ARG A 12 4.25 2.68 5.59
N ARG A 13 4.36 3.92 5.09
CA ARG A 13 4.19 4.26 3.67
C ARG A 13 5.17 3.53 2.75
N GLU A 14 6.43 3.39 3.15
CA GLU A 14 7.45 2.69 2.37
C GLU A 14 7.20 1.18 2.35
N ALA A 15 6.71 0.61 3.45
CA ALA A 15 6.33 -0.81 3.53
C ALA A 15 4.97 -1.14 2.88
N VAL A 16 4.09 -0.15 2.59
CA VAL A 16 2.79 -0.39 1.95
C VAL A 16 2.96 -0.81 0.49
N ARG A 17 3.97 -0.29 -0.22
CA ARG A 17 4.19 -0.59 -1.66
C ARG A 17 4.52 -2.06 -1.94
N PRO A 18 5.56 -2.66 -1.34
CA PRO A 18 5.88 -4.07 -1.58
C PRO A 18 4.80 -5.00 -1.00
N LYS A 19 4.20 -4.66 0.15
CA LYS A 19 3.09 -5.45 0.71
C LYS A 19 1.85 -5.44 -0.16
N ALA A 20 1.48 -4.28 -0.73
CA ALA A 20 0.34 -4.20 -1.64
C ALA A 20 0.60 -5.00 -2.91
N ALA A 21 1.81 -4.92 -3.48
CA ALA A 21 2.19 -5.70 -4.65
C ALA A 21 2.08 -7.21 -4.38
N ALA A 22 2.63 -7.70 -3.26
CA ALA A 22 2.52 -9.11 -2.86
C ALA A 22 1.05 -9.55 -2.66
N LEU A 23 0.24 -8.73 -1.99
CA LEU A 23 -1.19 -9.02 -1.80
C LEU A 23 -1.96 -9.05 -3.14
N PHE A 24 -1.60 -8.20 -4.10
CA PHE A 24 -2.21 -8.24 -5.43
C PHE A 24 -1.77 -9.45 -6.25
N ASP A 25 -0.52 -9.88 -6.09
CA ASP A 25 0.04 -11.09 -6.72
C ASP A 25 -0.66 -12.36 -6.20
N GLU A 26 -0.97 -12.40 -4.91
CA GLU A 26 -1.84 -13.42 -4.28
C GLU A 26 -3.32 -13.34 -4.77
N GLY A 27 -3.68 -12.39 -5.62
CA GLY A 27 -5.03 -12.22 -6.16
C GLY A 27 -6.03 -11.60 -5.18
N ILE A 28 -5.56 -11.01 -4.07
CA ILE A 28 -6.42 -10.40 -3.06
C ILE A 28 -7.13 -9.17 -3.64
N LYS A 29 -8.44 -9.08 -3.36
CA LYS A 29 -9.27 -7.98 -3.87
C LYS A 29 -8.85 -6.64 -3.23
N PRO A 30 -8.82 -5.53 -4.01
CA PRO A 30 -8.44 -4.21 -3.52
C PRO A 30 -9.15 -3.70 -2.24
N PRO A 31 -10.46 -3.95 -1.99
CA PRO A 31 -11.06 -3.56 -0.71
C PRO A 31 -10.44 -4.26 0.50
N GLU A 32 -9.98 -5.50 0.36
CA GLU A 32 -9.36 -6.26 1.45
C GLU A 32 -7.91 -5.83 1.68
N VAL A 33 -7.17 -5.55 0.60
CA VAL A 33 -5.85 -4.93 0.65
C VAL A 33 -5.90 -3.57 1.38
N ALA A 34 -6.92 -2.76 1.11
CA ALA A 34 -7.13 -1.47 1.80
C ALA A 34 -7.35 -1.65 3.31
N ARG A 35 -8.09 -2.68 3.68
CA ARG A 35 -8.41 -3.02 5.07
C ARG A 35 -7.17 -3.51 5.83
N GLN A 36 -6.41 -4.41 5.23
CA GLN A 36 -5.17 -4.95 5.81
C GLN A 36 -4.08 -3.88 5.96
N LEU A 37 -3.94 -3.01 4.96
CA LEU A 37 -2.93 -1.94 4.97
C LEU A 37 -3.41 -0.69 5.72
N ARG A 38 -4.67 -0.65 6.17
CA ARG A 38 -5.34 0.52 6.78
C ARG A 38 -5.16 1.79 5.96
N VAL A 39 -5.25 1.66 4.63
CA VAL A 39 -5.16 2.78 3.69
C VAL A 39 -6.50 3.01 3.01
N SER A 40 -6.70 4.21 2.46
CA SER A 40 -7.91 4.51 1.70
C SER A 40 -7.97 3.72 0.39
N ARG A 41 -9.18 3.37 -0.05
CA ARG A 41 -9.43 2.65 -1.32
C ARG A 41 -8.77 3.32 -2.53
N LYS A 42 -8.73 4.65 -2.57
CA LYS A 42 -8.04 5.41 -3.63
C LYS A 42 -6.55 5.07 -3.72
N SER A 43 -5.87 4.91 -2.59
CA SER A 43 -4.44 4.58 -2.55
C SER A 43 -4.19 3.17 -3.08
N VAL A 44 -5.07 2.23 -2.77
CA VAL A 44 -4.98 0.84 -3.24
C VAL A 44 -5.24 0.75 -4.74
N LEU A 45 -6.21 1.51 -5.26
CA LEU A 45 -6.44 1.61 -6.70
C LEU A 45 -5.24 2.21 -7.44
N ALA A 46 -4.60 3.25 -6.88
CA ALA A 46 -3.39 3.84 -7.43
C ALA A 46 -2.22 2.84 -7.44
N GLN A 47 -2.03 2.08 -6.36
CA GLN A 47 -1.03 1.01 -6.32
C GLN A 47 -1.30 -0.10 -7.33
N ARG A 48 -2.56 -0.56 -7.47
CA ARG A 48 -2.93 -1.55 -8.49
C ARG A 48 -2.66 -1.05 -9.90
N LEU A 49 -2.87 0.24 -10.16
CA LEU A 49 -2.54 0.86 -11.45
C LEU A 49 -1.02 0.87 -11.68
N TRP A 50 -0.23 1.23 -10.67
CA TRP A 50 1.23 1.23 -10.76
C TRP A 50 1.82 -0.17 -10.90
N SER A 51 1.29 -1.17 -10.18
CA SER A 51 1.69 -2.58 -10.32
C SER A 51 1.42 -3.14 -11.72
N ARG A 52 0.44 -2.59 -12.46
CA ARG A 52 0.23 -2.92 -13.88
C ARG A 52 1.25 -2.29 -14.83
N HIS A 53 1.94 -1.23 -14.40
CA HIS A 53 2.87 -0.46 -15.23
C HIS A 53 4.34 -0.84 -15.04
N CYS A 54 4.72 -1.45 -13.91
CA CYS A 54 6.02 -2.09 -13.74
C CYS A 54 5.77 -3.59 -13.51
N PRO A 55 5.73 -4.42 -14.56
CA PRO A 55 5.94 -5.85 -14.39
C PRO A 55 7.35 -6.04 -13.81
N SER A 56 7.42 -6.71 -12.67
CA SER A 56 8.70 -7.05 -12.04
C SER A 56 9.51 -8.02 -12.88
#